data_AF-A0A354AYA8-F1
#
_entry.id   AF-A0A354AYA8-F1
#
_cell.length_a   1.000
_cell.length_b   1.000
_cell.length_c   1.000
_cell.angle_alpha   90.00
_cell.angle_beta   90.00
_cell.angle_gamma   90.00
#
_symmetry.space_group_name_H-M   'P 1'
#
loop_
_entity.id
_entity.type
_entity.pdbx_description
1 polymer ?
#
loop_
_entity_poly.entity_id
_entity_poly.type
_entity_poly.pdbx_seq_one_letter_code
_entity_poly.pdbx_strand_id
1 'polypeptide(L)'
;MNPEASRRLGHALQAITAIERYTTKDCLHNYLADDLTRSAVQRPLGIVQEALRVALVEEPSLRQIWPDGDALLEGCARMRDWEQGVALADLVGFVDGDLKLWQGRLAEGLRLHQEEGSKLDAAIARNLAWLGFGAE
;
A
#
# COMPACT_ATOMS: atom_id res chain seq x y z
N MET A 1 3.34 6.17 14.57
CA MET A 1 3.54 6.26 13.11
C MET A 1 3.25 7.68 12.66
N ASN A 2 4.13 8.25 11.84
CA ASN A 2 3.95 9.56 11.20
C ASN A 2 2.63 9.57 10.39
N PRO A 3 1.74 10.57 10.58
CA PRO A 3 0.43 10.62 9.92
C PRO A 3 0.54 10.69 8.38
N GLU A 4 1.60 11.29 7.84
CA GLU A 4 1.84 11.31 6.40
C GLU A 4 2.26 9.92 5.89
N ALA A 5 3.09 9.18 6.65
CA ALA A 5 3.43 7.80 6.33
C ALA A 5 2.16 6.93 6.30
N SER A 6 1.28 7.04 7.31
CA SER A 6 0.00 6.34 7.35
C SER A 6 -0.88 6.65 6.14
N ARG A 7 -1.00 7.93 5.78
CA ARG A 7 -1.80 8.36 4.63
C ARG A 7 -1.26 7.77 3.33
N ARG A 8 0.07 7.77 3.17
CA ARG A 8 0.74 7.22 1.98
C ARG A 8 0.55 5.71 1.89
N LEU A 9 0.72 4.98 2.99
CA LEU A 9 0.44 3.54 3.03
C LEU A 9 -1.02 3.23 2.67
N GLY A 10 -1.96 4.11 3.05
CA GLY A 10 -3.36 4.04 2.61
C GLY A 10 -3.52 4.22 1.10
N HIS A 11 -2.83 5.18 0.49
CA HIS A 11 -2.82 5.35 -0.97
C HIS A 11 -2.21 4.14 -1.69
N ALA A 12 -1.13 3.57 -1.14
CA ALA A 12 -0.55 2.34 -1.66
C ALA A 12 -1.60 1.21 -1.63
N LEU A 13 -2.23 0.95 -0.48
CA LEU A 13 -3.26 -0.08 -0.34
C LEU A 13 -4.42 0.08 -1.33
N GLN A 14 -4.91 1.30 -1.52
CA GLN A 14 -5.96 1.60 -2.51
C GLN A 14 -5.51 1.29 -3.93
N ALA A 15 -4.27 1.65 -4.29
CA ALA A 15 -3.72 1.38 -5.60
C ALA A 15 -3.51 -0.12 -5.85
N ILE A 16 -3.03 -0.88 -4.85
CA ILE A 16 -2.94 -2.34 -4.94
C ILE A 16 -4.31 -2.97 -5.18
N THR A 17 -5.31 -2.55 -4.41
CA THR A 17 -6.69 -3.03 -4.55
C THR A 17 -7.28 -2.69 -5.93
N ALA A 18 -6.89 -1.56 -6.51
CA ALA A 18 -7.28 -1.20 -7.87
C ALA A 18 -6.68 -2.18 -8.90
N ILE A 19 -5.39 -2.52 -8.78
CA ILE A 19 -4.72 -3.50 -9.65
C ILE A 19 -5.42 -4.85 -9.58
N GLU A 20 -5.70 -5.34 -8.37
CA GLU A 20 -6.36 -6.63 -8.17
C GLU A 20 -7.70 -6.73 -8.88
N ARG A 21 -8.50 -5.67 -8.89
CA ARG A 21 -9.81 -5.66 -9.57
C ARG A 21 -9.70 -5.94 -11.07
N TYR A 22 -8.57 -5.60 -11.68
CA TYR A 22 -8.28 -5.92 -13.08
C TYR A 22 -7.75 -7.35 -13.25
N THR A 23 -7.09 -7.91 -12.22
CA THR A 23 -6.52 -9.27 -12.28
C THR A 23 -7.52 -10.37 -11.87
N THR A 24 -8.59 -10.03 -11.13
CA THR A 24 -9.56 -11.03 -10.64
C THR A 24 -10.64 -11.43 -11.67
N LYS A 25 -10.90 -10.60 -12.68
CA LYS A 25 -12.07 -10.77 -13.59
C LYS A 25 -11.75 -11.50 -14.90
N ASP A 26 -10.57 -11.32 -15.47
CA ASP A 26 -10.03 -12.14 -16.54
C ASP A 26 -8.53 -12.34 -16.34
N CYS A 27 -7.95 -13.32 -17.02
CA CYS A 27 -6.50 -13.50 -17.06
C CYS A 27 -5.85 -12.18 -17.49
N LEU A 28 -4.93 -11.66 -16.66
CA LEU A 28 -4.13 -10.45 -16.92
C LEU A 28 -3.55 -10.45 -18.36
N HIS A 29 -3.28 -11.64 -18.89
CA HIS A 29 -2.88 -11.91 -20.27
C HIS A 29 -3.78 -11.26 -21.33
N ASN A 30 -5.09 -11.33 -21.17
CA ASN A 30 -6.05 -10.78 -22.15
C ASN A 30 -6.18 -9.26 -22.03
N TYR A 31 -5.95 -8.72 -20.83
CA TYR A 31 -6.07 -7.30 -20.54
C TYR A 31 -4.86 -6.48 -21.01
N LEU A 32 -3.67 -7.05 -20.97
CA LEU A 32 -2.44 -6.32 -21.33
C LEU A 32 -2.26 -6.09 -22.83
N ALA A 33 -3.09 -6.73 -23.65
CA ALA A 33 -3.20 -6.44 -25.09
C ALA A 33 -3.84 -5.05 -25.37
N ASP A 34 -4.51 -4.46 -24.39
CA ASP A 34 -5.23 -3.19 -24.51
C ASP A 34 -4.48 -2.04 -23.77
N ASP A 35 -4.29 -0.91 -24.46
CA ASP A 35 -3.53 0.25 -23.94
C ASP A 35 -4.22 0.91 -22.74
N LEU A 36 -5.56 0.85 -22.67
CA LEU A 36 -6.32 1.40 -21.56
C LEU A 36 -6.07 0.58 -20.29
N THR A 37 -6.11 -0.75 -20.41
CA THR A 37 -5.89 -1.63 -19.26
C THR A 37 -4.41 -1.67 -18.85
N ARG A 38 -3.48 -1.51 -19.80
CA ARG A 38 -2.06 -1.25 -19.52
C ARG A 38 -1.89 -0.02 -18.63
N SER A 39 -2.46 1.11 -19.04
CA SER A 39 -2.42 2.35 -18.26
C SER A 39 -3.06 2.19 -16.88
N ALA A 40 -4.11 1.35 -16.78
CA ALA A 40 -4.79 1.03 -15.54
C ALA A 40 -3.96 0.18 -14.56
N VAL A 41 -2.89 -0.50 -15.00
CA VAL A 41 -1.96 -1.24 -14.14
C VAL A 41 -0.68 -0.43 -13.86
N GLN A 42 -0.09 0.21 -14.88
CA GLN A 42 1.13 1.02 -14.72
C GLN A 42 0.95 2.17 -13.74
N ARG A 43 -0.18 2.88 -13.84
CA ARG A 43 -0.43 4.05 -13.01
C ARG A 43 -0.57 3.69 -11.53
N PRO A 44 -1.36 2.69 -11.13
CA PRO A 44 -1.36 2.20 -9.75
C PRO A 44 0.00 1.69 -9.27
N LEU A 45 0.76 0.97 -10.10
CA LEU A 45 2.12 0.54 -9.70
C LEU A 45 3.02 1.73 -9.36
N GLY A 46 2.96 2.82 -10.14
CA GLY A 46 3.66 4.06 -9.85
C GLY A 46 3.19 4.73 -8.55
N ILE A 47 1.88 4.69 -8.26
CA ILE A 47 1.32 5.20 -7.00
C ILE A 47 1.82 4.38 -5.81
N VAL A 48 1.80 3.05 -5.91
CA VAL A 48 2.32 2.14 -4.88
C VAL A 48 3.79 2.44 -4.61
N GLN A 49 4.60 2.52 -5.66
CA GLN A 49 6.02 2.85 -5.56
C GLN A 49 6.25 4.18 -4.84
N GLU A 50 5.63 5.27 -5.29
CA GLU A 50 5.87 6.59 -4.71
C GLU A 50 5.34 6.69 -3.28
N ALA A 51 4.18 6.10 -3.02
CA ALA A 51 3.59 6.07 -1.69
C ALA A 51 4.46 5.32 -0.67
N LEU A 52 4.97 4.13 -1.05
CA LEU A 52 5.91 3.38 -0.22
C LEU A 52 7.22 4.14 -0.01
N ARG A 53 7.76 4.77 -1.08
CA ARG A 53 8.99 5.55 -0.99
C ARG A 53 8.86 6.68 0.03
N VAL A 54 7.77 7.45 -0.06
CA VAL A 54 7.51 8.55 0.88
C VAL A 54 7.29 7.99 2.29
N ALA A 55 6.52 6.92 2.45
CA ALA A 55 6.29 6.33 3.77
C ALA A 55 7.58 5.86 4.46
N LEU A 56 8.50 5.23 3.73
CA LEU A 56 9.80 4.77 4.25
C LEU A 56 10.79 5.92 4.54
N VAL A 57 10.60 7.09 3.91
CA VAL A 57 11.37 8.30 4.21
C VAL A 57 10.83 8.97 5.46
N GLU A 58 9.51 9.12 5.55
CA GLU A 58 8.81 9.78 6.67
C GLU A 58 8.84 8.95 7.96
N GLU A 59 8.95 7.63 7.85
CA GLU A 59 8.99 6.69 8.97
C GLU A 59 10.04 5.60 8.71
N PRO A 60 11.33 5.87 9.00
CA PRO A 60 12.42 4.92 8.75
C PRO A 60 12.29 3.62 9.55
N SER A 61 11.58 3.65 10.68
CA SER A 61 11.30 2.48 11.52
C SER A 61 10.51 1.39 10.77
N LEU A 62 9.75 1.75 9.74
CA LEU A 62 9.06 0.81 8.86
C LEU A 62 10.02 -0.16 8.17
N ARG A 63 11.28 0.21 7.92
CA ARG A 63 12.28 -0.71 7.34
C ARG A 63 12.64 -1.87 8.27
N GLN A 64 12.49 -1.69 9.58
CA GLN A 64 12.71 -2.76 10.56
C GLN A 64 11.52 -3.72 10.62
N ILE A 65 10.31 -3.20 10.40
CA ILE A 65 9.06 -3.95 10.40
C ILE A 65 8.87 -4.68 9.05
N TRP A 66 9.28 -4.03 7.96
CA TRP A 66 9.19 -4.53 6.60
C TRP A 66 10.55 -4.50 5.91
N PRO A 67 11.43 -5.48 6.20
CA PRO A 67 12.76 -5.56 5.60
C PRO A 67 12.71 -5.72 4.08
N ASP A 68 11.63 -6.31 3.55
CA ASP A 68 11.43 -6.52 2.11
C ASP A 68 10.86 -5.28 1.38
N GLY A 69 10.70 -4.14 2.07
CA GLY A 69 10.04 -2.95 1.52
C GLY A 69 10.77 -2.34 0.33
N ASP A 70 12.10 -2.33 0.39
CA ASP A 70 12.93 -1.86 -0.72
C ASP A 70 12.85 -2.81 -1.92
N ALA A 71 12.75 -4.13 -1.70
CA ALA A 71 12.55 -5.11 -2.77
C ALA A 71 11.19 -4.93 -3.46
N LEU A 72 10.14 -4.57 -2.72
CA LEU A 72 8.84 -4.23 -3.31
C LEU A 72 8.94 -2.95 -4.16
N LEU A 73 9.64 -1.92 -3.69
CA LEU A 73 9.85 -0.68 -4.45
C LEU A 73 10.53 -0.94 -5.80
N GLU A 74 11.59 -1.76 -5.79
CA GLU A 74 12.28 -2.18 -7.00
C GLU A 74 11.38 -3.03 -7.90
N GLY A 75 10.60 -3.94 -7.32
CA GLY A 75 9.59 -4.73 -8.02
C GLY A 75 8.57 -3.85 -8.73
N CYS A 76 7.97 -2.88 -8.04
CA CYS A 76 7.02 -1.94 -8.63
C CYS A 76 7.66 -1.09 -9.74
N ALA A 77 8.90 -0.65 -9.57
CA ALA A 77 9.63 0.12 -10.58
C ALA A 77 9.86 -0.71 -11.85
N ARG A 78 10.38 -1.93 -11.68
CA ARG A 78 10.63 -2.88 -12.79
C ARG A 78 9.34 -3.23 -13.52
N MET A 79 8.29 -3.49 -12.76
CA MET A 79 7.01 -3.89 -13.33
C MET A 79 6.34 -2.72 -14.03
N ARG A 80 6.41 -1.48 -13.53
CA ARG A 80 5.84 -0.31 -14.23
C ARG A 80 6.35 -0.17 -15.67
N ASP A 81 7.62 -0.47 -15.88
CA ASP A 81 8.30 -0.40 -17.18
C ASP A 81 8.39 -1.78 -17.86
N TRP A 82 7.39 -2.66 -17.67
CA TRP A 82 7.45 -4.07 -18.12
C TRP A 82 7.67 -4.27 -19.62
N GLU A 83 7.38 -3.27 -20.45
CA GLU A 83 7.66 -3.28 -21.89
C GLU A 83 9.16 -3.35 -22.21
N GLN A 84 10.03 -2.97 -21.26
CA GLN A 84 11.48 -3.04 -21.41
C GLN A 84 12.07 -4.38 -20.93
N GLY A 85 11.41 -5.50 -21.27
CA GLY A 85 11.99 -6.83 -21.11
C GLY A 85 11.55 -7.59 -19.86
N VAL A 86 10.39 -7.28 -19.29
CA VAL A 86 9.78 -8.12 -18.24
C VAL A 86 8.85 -9.13 -18.91
N ALA A 87 9.02 -10.41 -18.61
CA ALA A 87 8.10 -11.42 -19.11
C ALA A 87 6.73 -11.23 -18.45
N LEU A 88 5.67 -11.39 -19.23
CA LEU A 88 4.30 -11.30 -18.72
C LEU A 88 4.05 -12.24 -17.52
N ALA A 89 4.68 -13.41 -17.50
CA ALA A 89 4.60 -14.34 -16.38
C ALA A 89 5.18 -13.74 -15.08
N ASP A 90 6.22 -12.93 -15.18
CA ASP A 90 6.84 -12.24 -14.03
C ASP A 90 5.91 -11.14 -13.50
N LEU A 91 5.23 -10.42 -14.40
CA LEU A 91 4.23 -9.40 -14.02
C LEU A 91 3.03 -10.04 -13.31
N VAL A 92 2.52 -11.15 -13.85
CA VAL A 92 1.44 -11.91 -13.20
C VAL A 92 1.89 -12.43 -11.84
N GLY A 93 3.07 -13.05 -11.77
CA GLY A 93 3.62 -13.57 -10.51
C GLY A 93 3.83 -12.48 -9.46
N PHE A 94 4.29 -11.30 -9.88
CA PHE A 94 4.45 -10.16 -8.98
C PHE A 94 3.11 -9.64 -8.47
N VAL A 95 2.12 -9.47 -9.36
CA VAL A 95 0.80 -8.93 -8.99
C VAL A 95 0.01 -9.89 -8.10
N ASP A 96 -0.07 -11.17 -8.49
CA ASP A 96 -0.85 -12.18 -7.75
C ASP A 96 -0.09 -12.75 -6.53
N GLY A 97 1.23 -12.57 -6.47
CA GLY A 97 2.09 -13.01 -5.38
C GLY A 97 2.49 -11.88 -4.44
N ASP A 98 3.55 -11.15 -4.82
CA ASP A 98 4.20 -10.15 -3.96
C ASP A 98 3.25 -9.01 -3.57
N LEU A 99 2.55 -8.44 -4.56
CA LEU A 99 1.62 -7.33 -4.35
C LEU A 99 0.46 -7.69 -3.42
N LYS A 100 -0.08 -8.90 -3.58
CA LYS A 100 -1.16 -9.42 -2.75
C LYS A 100 -0.72 -9.70 -1.31
N LEU A 101 0.47 -10.27 -1.15
CA LEU A 101 1.08 -10.44 0.17
C LEU A 101 1.24 -9.09 0.88
N TRP A 102 1.68 -8.08 0.14
CA TRP A 102 1.87 -6.72 0.65
C TRP A 102 0.57 -5.99 0.92
N GLN A 103 -0.49 -6.24 0.15
CA GLN A 103 -1.82 -5.74 0.47
C GLN A 103 -2.25 -6.16 1.87
N GLY A 104 -2.08 -7.44 2.22
CA GLY A 104 -2.39 -7.98 3.55
C GLY A 104 -1.55 -7.33 4.64
N ARG A 105 -0.23 -7.18 4.41
CA ARG A 105 0.69 -6.52 5.37
C ARG A 105 0.33 -5.05 5.59
N LEU A 106 0.00 -4.31 4.53
CA LEU A 106 -0.40 -2.90 4.61
C LEU A 106 -1.75 -2.75 5.32
N ALA A 107 -2.73 -3.60 5.01
CA ALA A 107 -4.03 -3.59 5.67
C ALA A 107 -3.89 -3.85 7.17
N GLU A 108 -3.10 -4.85 7.56
CA GLU A 108 -2.88 -5.18 8.97
C GLU A 108 -2.08 -4.09 9.69
N GLY A 109 -1.03 -3.56 9.06
CA GLY A 109 -0.24 -2.46 9.63
C GLY A 109 -1.07 -1.19 9.87
N LEU A 110 -1.94 -0.83 8.91
CA LEU A 110 -2.86 0.29 9.06
C LEU A 110 -3.94 0.03 10.14
N ARG A 111 -4.46 -1.20 10.23
CA ARG A 111 -5.45 -1.62 11.23
C ARG A 111 -4.90 -1.47 12.65
N LEU A 112 -3.71 -2.02 12.91
CA LEU A 112 -3.06 -1.97 14.22
C LEU A 112 -2.83 -0.51 14.66
N HIS A 113 -2.39 0.35 13.75
CA HIS A 113 -2.20 1.76 14.07
C HIS A 113 -3.51 2.54 14.28
N GLN A 114 -4.59 2.18 13.59
CA GLN A 114 -5.90 2.77 13.82
C GLN A 114 -6.45 2.37 15.21
N GLU A 115 -6.24 1.13 15.64
CA GLU A 115 -6.61 0.64 16.97
C GLU A 115 -5.79 1.31 18.09
N GLU A 116 -4.49 1.51 17.88
CA GLU A 116 -3.62 2.24 18.83
C GLU A 116 -4.02 3.70 18.96
N GLY A 117 -4.28 4.39 17.84
CA GLY A 117 -4.77 5.77 17.83
C GLY A 117 -6.10 5.90 18.58
N SER A 118 -7.05 5.01 18.31
CA SER A 118 -8.35 5.02 18.98
C SER A 118 -8.25 4.75 20.49
N LYS A 119 -7.32 3.89 20.93
CA LYS A 119 -7.05 3.67 22.36
C LYS A 119 -6.43 4.90 23.02
N LEU A 120 -5.53 5.59 22.34
CA LEU A 120 -4.91 6.82 22.83
C LEU A 120 -5.95 7.94 22.94
N ASP A 121 -6.78 8.13 21.92
CA ASP A 121 -7.88 9.10 21.95
C ASP A 121 -8.90 8.79 23.05
N ALA A 122 -9.25 7.51 23.24
CA ALA A 122 -10.12 7.10 24.34
C ALA A 122 -9.47 7.30 25.72
N ALA A 123 -8.15 7.18 25.83
CA ALA A 123 -7.42 7.47 27.07
C ALA A 123 -7.37 8.99 27.34
N ILE A 124 -7.12 9.80 26.31
CA ILE A 124 -7.12 11.27 26.38
C ILE A 124 -8.52 11.76 26.76
N ALA A 125 -9.57 11.28 26.08
CA ALA A 125 -10.96 11.64 26.39
C ALA A 125 -11.35 11.28 27.83
N ARG A 126 -10.95 10.09 28.32
CA ARG A 126 -11.17 9.70 29.73
C ARG A 126 -10.41 10.59 30.71
N ASN A 127 -9.16 10.94 30.43
CA ASN A 127 -8.38 11.83 31.28
C ASN A 127 -8.95 13.25 31.29
N LEU A 128 -9.40 13.77 30.15
CA LEU A 128 -10.06 15.07 30.05
C LEU A 128 -11.41 15.09 30.78
N ALA A 129 -12.20 14.02 30.68
CA ALA A 129 -13.43 13.87 31.44
C ALA A 129 -13.18 13.80 32.96
N TRP A 130 -12.11 13.11 33.39
CA TRP A 130 -11.71 13.04 34.80
C TRP A 130 -11.22 14.39 35.34
N LEU A 131 -10.59 15.21 34.49
CA LEU A 131 -10.15 16.57 34.82
C LEU A 131 -11.29 17.61 34.73
N GLY A 132 -12.53 17.20 34.49
CA GLY A 132 -13.68 18.10 34.43
C GLY A 132 -13.85 18.88 33.12
N PHE A 133 -13.10 18.52 32.07
CA PHE A 133 -13.18 19.12 30.73
C PHE A 133 -14.10 18.34 29.76
N GLY A 134 -15.12 17.65 30.28
CA GLY A 134 -16.14 16.98 29.46
C GLY A 134 -17.23 17.98 29.05
N ALA A 135 -17.43 18.15 27.74
CA ALA A 135 -18.38 19.08 27.13
C ALA A 135 -19.78 19.02 27.78
N GLU A 136 -20.28 20.21 28.17
CA GLU A 136 -21.72 20.51 28.18
C GLU A 136 -22.27 20.50 26.74
#